data_AF-A0A6S7BUG4-F1
#
_entry.id   AF-A0A6S7BUG4-F1
#
_cell.length_a   1.000
_cell.length_b   1.000
_cell.length_c   1.000
_cell.angle_alpha   90.00
_cell.angle_beta   90.00
_cell.angle_gamma   90.00
#
_symmetry.space_group_name_H-M   'P 1'
#
loop_
_entity.id
_entity.type
_entity.pdbx_description
1 polymer ?
#
loop_
_entity_poly.entity_id
_entity_poly.type
_entity_poly.pdbx_seq_one_letter_code
_entity_poly.pdbx_strand_id
1 'polypeptide(L)'
;MTYTSSTVRVPDAAAVPRHVAVIMDGNGRWATARRLPRVAGHTKGVEAVREIVEACARRGVEFLTLFAFSSENWRRPHEEVSFLMRLFVTALEREVGKMHANGIRMRVVGDLSMFEPRVRELVQRAETKTAKNQRLTLTIAANYGGRWDILQAISRLNAERAAVGETDEPIDEATFSRHLAMAYAPEPDLFIRTGGEQRISNFLLWQLAYTELYFTDLFWPDFDAAALDTAIASYQTRERRFGRTSAQVDEKALPRNAADTLSY
;
A
#
# COMPACT_ATOMS: atom_id res chain seq x y z
N MET A 1 -8.14 -16.05 0.30
CA MET A 1 -7.83 -15.76 1.71
C MET A 1 -8.55 -14.47 2.07
N THR A 2 -9.30 -14.47 3.17
CA THR A 2 -9.86 -13.27 3.79
C THR A 2 -8.91 -12.83 4.89
N TYR A 3 -8.53 -11.54 4.90
CA TYR A 3 -7.70 -10.97 5.97
C TYR A 3 -8.62 -10.39 7.04
N THR A 4 -8.31 -10.65 8.30
CA THR A 4 -9.03 -10.07 9.44
C THR A 4 -8.43 -8.72 9.79
N SER A 5 -9.27 -7.70 9.98
CA SER A 5 -8.81 -6.37 10.39
C SER A 5 -8.16 -6.41 11.77
N SER A 6 -7.17 -5.54 11.96
CA SER A 6 -6.50 -5.34 13.25
C SER A 6 -7.43 -4.79 14.34
N THR A 7 -8.57 -4.21 13.97
CA THR A 7 -9.65 -3.78 14.87
C THR A 7 -10.41 -4.96 15.48
N VAL A 8 -10.47 -6.09 14.77
CA VAL A 8 -11.21 -7.30 15.18
C VAL A 8 -10.29 -8.30 15.88
N ARG A 9 -9.06 -8.45 15.37
CA ARG A 9 -8.07 -9.36 15.95
C ARG A 9 -6.69 -8.73 15.94
N VAL A 10 -6.01 -8.78 17.09
CA VAL A 10 -4.60 -8.39 17.18
C VAL A 10 -3.73 -9.33 16.34
N PRO A 11 -2.99 -8.81 15.34
CA PRO A 11 -2.09 -9.60 14.51
C PRO A 11 -0.88 -10.08 15.31
N ASP A 12 -0.28 -11.20 14.86
CA ASP A 12 0.99 -11.67 15.41
C ASP A 12 2.11 -10.69 15.05
N ALA A 13 2.97 -10.37 16.02
CA ALA A 13 4.09 -9.46 15.80
C ALA A 13 5.17 -10.15 14.95
N ALA A 14 5.20 -9.84 13.65
CA ALA A 14 6.26 -10.28 12.76
C ALA A 14 7.39 -9.25 12.71
N ALA A 15 8.65 -9.71 12.68
CA ALA A 15 9.82 -8.84 12.55
C ALA A 15 9.90 -8.13 11.19
N VAL A 16 9.36 -8.76 10.14
CA VAL A 16 9.21 -8.15 8.81
C VAL A 16 7.74 -7.76 8.64
N PRO A 17 7.43 -6.50 8.25
CA PRO A 17 6.06 -6.11 7.95
C PRO A 17 5.54 -6.92 6.75
N ARG A 18 4.37 -7.53 6.87
CA ARG A 18 3.75 -8.30 5.78
C ARG A 18 3.30 -7.37 4.67
N HIS A 19 2.80 -6.19 5.03
CA HIS A 19 2.36 -5.17 4.09
C HIS A 19 2.98 -3.80 4.37
N VAL A 20 3.70 -3.28 3.38
CA VAL A 20 4.28 -1.94 3.39
C VAL A 20 3.52 -1.03 2.42
N ALA A 21 3.10 0.15 2.89
CA ALA A 21 2.47 1.18 2.06
C ALA A 21 3.37 2.41 1.98
N VAL A 22 3.61 2.95 0.78
CA VAL A 22 4.59 4.03 0.57
C VAL A 22 3.99 5.21 -0.20
N ILE A 23 4.12 6.41 0.36
CA ILE A 23 3.95 7.67 -0.37
C ILE A 23 5.31 8.13 -0.89
N MET A 24 5.48 8.03 -2.22
CA MET A 24 6.71 8.34 -2.96
C MET A 24 6.86 9.85 -3.22
N ASP A 25 6.93 10.65 -2.17
CA ASP A 25 7.00 12.12 -2.25
C ASP A 25 8.46 12.63 -2.34
N GLY A 26 8.66 13.82 -2.86
CA GLY A 26 9.96 14.49 -2.99
C GLY A 26 10.56 14.49 -4.40
N ASN A 27 9.99 13.77 -5.38
CA ASN A 27 10.51 13.69 -6.75
C ASN A 27 10.84 15.05 -7.39
N GLY A 28 9.88 15.97 -7.40
CA GLY A 28 10.08 17.29 -7.99
C GLY A 28 11.08 18.16 -7.21
N ARG A 29 11.06 18.08 -5.87
CA ARG A 29 11.98 18.82 -4.99
C ARG A 29 13.42 18.34 -5.15
N TRP A 30 13.61 17.03 -5.27
CA TRP A 30 14.90 16.39 -5.55
C TRP A 30 15.54 16.94 -6.84
N ALA A 31 14.74 17.06 -7.91
CA ALA A 31 15.22 17.60 -9.18
C ALA A 31 15.55 19.09 -9.07
N THR A 32 14.68 19.89 -8.45
CA THR A 32 14.90 21.33 -8.25
C THR A 32 16.17 21.60 -7.44
N ALA A 33 16.42 20.85 -6.36
CA ALA A 33 17.62 20.98 -5.54
C ALA A 33 18.92 20.75 -6.34
N ARG A 34 18.83 19.98 -7.44
CA ARG A 34 19.94 19.66 -8.35
C ARG A 34 19.92 20.50 -9.64
N ARG A 35 19.08 21.55 -9.71
CA ARG A 35 18.89 22.40 -10.90
C ARG A 35 18.48 21.62 -12.16
N LEU A 36 17.73 20.53 -11.97
CA LEU A 36 17.20 19.68 -13.06
C LEU A 36 15.70 19.97 -13.26
N PRO A 37 15.16 19.70 -14.47
CA PRO A 37 13.71 19.71 -14.69
C PRO A 37 13.00 18.70 -13.78
N ARG A 38 11.81 19.04 -13.25
CA ARG A 38 11.01 18.18 -12.35
C ARG A 38 10.83 16.75 -12.88
N VAL A 39 10.69 16.62 -14.19
CA VAL A 39 10.61 15.35 -14.93
C VAL A 39 11.76 14.40 -14.61
N ALA A 40 13.00 14.92 -14.50
CA ALA A 40 14.16 14.09 -14.19
C ALA A 40 14.03 13.38 -12.83
N GLY A 41 13.43 14.06 -11.84
CA GLY A 41 13.14 13.48 -10.54
C GLY A 41 12.13 12.34 -10.62
N HIS A 42 11.07 12.49 -11.43
CA HIS A 42 10.11 11.41 -11.65
C HIS A 42 10.72 10.21 -12.37
N THR A 43 11.59 10.43 -13.37
CA THR A 43 12.33 9.33 -14.01
C THR A 43 13.18 8.58 -13.01
N LYS A 44 13.89 9.29 -12.13
CA LYS A 44 14.71 8.67 -11.09
C LYS A 44 13.88 7.97 -10.02
N GLY A 45 12.70 8.52 -9.72
CA GLY A 45 11.71 7.85 -8.88
C GLY A 45 11.23 6.51 -9.43
N VAL A 46 11.09 6.34 -10.75
CA VAL A 46 10.75 5.03 -11.34
C VAL A 46 11.88 4.02 -11.15
N GLU A 47 13.13 4.46 -11.14
CA GLU A 47 14.27 3.58 -10.82
C GLU A 47 14.22 3.12 -9.36
N ALA A 48 13.97 4.05 -8.41
CA ALA A 48 13.81 3.72 -7.00
C ALA A 48 12.66 2.73 -6.74
N VAL A 49 11.54 2.81 -7.49
CA VAL A 49 10.47 1.81 -7.43
C VAL A 49 10.99 0.40 -7.67
N ARG A 50 11.82 0.21 -8.70
CA ARG A 50 12.36 -1.13 -9.03
C ARG A 50 13.22 -1.67 -7.90
N GLU A 51 14.08 -0.82 -7.35
CA GLU A 51 14.97 -1.18 -6.25
C GLU A 51 14.17 -1.58 -5.01
N ILE A 52 13.17 -0.78 -4.64
CA ILE A 52 12.33 -1.03 -3.46
C ILE A 52 11.45 -2.26 -3.63
N VAL A 53 10.89 -2.51 -4.82
CA VAL A 53 10.14 -3.74 -5.11
C VAL A 53 11.00 -4.98 -4.88
N GLU A 54 12.21 -5.00 -5.42
CA GLU A 54 13.13 -6.14 -5.24
C GLU A 54 13.61 -6.23 -3.79
N ALA A 55 13.89 -5.10 -3.13
CA ALA A 55 14.29 -5.04 -1.74
C ALA A 55 13.20 -5.61 -0.80
N CYS A 56 11.93 -5.27 -1.02
CA CYS A 56 10.79 -5.84 -0.32
C CYS A 56 10.67 -7.36 -0.58
N ALA A 57 10.74 -7.77 -1.85
CA ALA A 57 10.63 -9.18 -2.23
C ALA A 57 11.76 -10.05 -1.65
N ARG A 58 12.99 -9.52 -1.50
CA ARG A 58 14.10 -10.22 -0.84
C ARG A 58 13.92 -10.36 0.67
N ARG A 59 13.22 -9.42 1.30
CA ARG A 59 12.97 -9.42 2.75
C ARG A 59 11.77 -10.26 3.17
N GLY A 60 10.99 -10.75 2.20
CA GLY A 60 9.76 -11.50 2.48
C GLY A 60 8.55 -10.62 2.78
N VAL A 61 8.58 -9.33 2.39
CA VAL A 61 7.37 -8.51 2.36
C VAL A 61 6.41 -9.14 1.34
N GLU A 62 5.16 -9.37 1.74
CA GLU A 62 4.15 -10.04 0.91
C GLU A 62 3.37 -9.04 0.05
N PHE A 63 3.15 -7.82 0.56
CA PHE A 63 2.38 -6.76 -0.10
C PHE A 63 3.14 -5.44 -0.06
N LEU A 64 3.27 -4.79 -1.21
CA LEU A 64 3.82 -3.45 -1.34
C LEU A 64 2.81 -2.57 -2.09
N THR A 65 2.34 -1.51 -1.43
CA THR A 65 1.40 -0.56 -2.04
C THR A 65 2.07 0.79 -2.24
N LEU A 66 2.16 1.25 -3.49
CA LEU A 66 2.81 2.50 -3.85
C LEU A 66 1.78 3.54 -4.27
N PHE A 67 1.83 4.73 -3.66
CA PHE A 67 0.97 5.84 -4.05
C PHE A 67 1.56 6.61 -5.23
N ALA A 68 1.16 6.25 -6.44
CA ALA A 68 1.72 6.81 -7.66
C ALA A 68 1.04 8.12 -8.09
N PHE A 69 -0.29 8.19 -7.97
CA PHE A 69 -1.06 9.38 -8.36
C PHE A 69 -2.35 9.48 -7.53
N SER A 70 -2.54 10.61 -6.84
CA SER A 70 -3.77 10.87 -6.06
C SER A 70 -4.89 11.44 -6.93
N SER A 71 -6.14 11.27 -6.50
CA SER A 71 -7.30 11.94 -7.12
C SER A 71 -7.15 13.46 -7.19
N GLU A 72 -6.44 14.06 -6.23
CA GLU A 72 -6.21 15.51 -6.19
C GLU A 72 -5.08 15.95 -7.14
N ASN A 73 -4.27 15.04 -7.68
CA ASN A 73 -3.21 15.39 -8.62
C ASN A 73 -3.74 15.88 -9.98
N TRP A 74 -5.02 15.66 -10.29
CA TRP A 74 -5.69 16.28 -11.44
C TRP A 74 -5.79 17.81 -11.35
N ARG A 75 -5.56 18.41 -10.18
CA ARG A 75 -5.49 19.87 -10.01
C ARG A 75 -4.15 20.48 -10.47
N ARG A 76 -3.17 19.65 -10.83
CA ARG A 76 -1.86 20.11 -11.35
C ARG A 76 -1.99 20.58 -12.80
N PRO A 77 -1.01 21.34 -13.32
CA PRO A 77 -1.00 21.73 -14.72
C PRO A 77 -1.17 20.52 -15.65
N HIS A 78 -1.99 20.67 -16.68
CA HIS A 78 -2.35 19.59 -17.63
C HIS A 78 -1.10 18.89 -18.19
N GLU A 79 -0.05 19.65 -18.52
CA GLU A 79 1.22 19.11 -19.03
C GLU A 79 1.91 18.16 -18.03
N GLU A 80 1.91 18.47 -16.72
CA GLU A 80 2.49 17.61 -15.69
C GLU A 80 1.66 16.33 -15.55
N VAL A 81 0.33 16.44 -15.58
CA VAL A 81 -0.57 15.27 -15.51
C VAL A 81 -0.38 14.36 -16.73
N SER A 82 -0.43 14.90 -17.95
CA SER A 82 -0.21 14.12 -19.18
C SER A 82 1.17 13.45 -19.19
N PHE A 83 2.20 14.14 -18.66
CA PHE A 83 3.53 13.55 -18.54
C PHE A 83 3.56 12.37 -17.55
N LEU A 84 2.96 12.53 -16.36
CA LEU A 84 2.89 11.45 -15.37
C LEU A 84 2.14 10.23 -15.90
N MET A 85 1.06 10.45 -16.68
CA MET A 85 0.34 9.36 -17.35
C MET A 85 1.21 8.63 -18.37
N ARG A 86 1.95 9.36 -19.22
CA ARG A 86 2.89 8.75 -20.18
C ARG A 86 4.00 7.98 -19.48
N LEU A 87 4.52 8.49 -18.37
CA LEU A 87 5.54 7.82 -17.57
C LEU A 87 5.02 6.53 -16.96
N PHE A 88 3.79 6.54 -16.42
CA PHE A 88 3.13 5.35 -15.89
C PHE A 88 2.96 4.26 -16.96
N VAL A 89 2.45 4.62 -18.14
CA VAL A 89 2.31 3.69 -19.28
C VAL A 89 3.66 3.11 -19.71
N THR A 90 4.66 3.96 -19.85
CA THR A 90 6.01 3.54 -20.27
C THR A 90 6.66 2.62 -19.24
N ALA A 91 6.50 2.93 -17.95
CA ALA A 91 6.99 2.07 -16.87
C ALA A 91 6.26 0.73 -16.88
N LEU A 92 4.93 0.72 -17.04
CA LEU A 92 4.13 -0.49 -17.10
C LEU A 92 4.57 -1.41 -18.25
N GLU A 93 4.64 -0.88 -19.47
CA GLU A 93 5.05 -1.64 -20.66
C GLU A 93 6.46 -2.26 -20.51
N ARG A 94 7.39 -1.53 -19.88
CA ARG A 94 8.78 -1.99 -19.69
C ARG A 94 8.95 -2.99 -18.55
N GLU A 95 8.19 -2.84 -17.48
CA GLU A 95 8.46 -3.54 -16.22
C GLU A 95 7.61 -4.79 -16.00
N VAL A 96 6.45 -4.93 -16.66
CA VAL A 96 5.58 -6.09 -16.48
C VAL A 96 6.26 -7.42 -16.80
N GLY A 97 7.11 -7.45 -17.82
CA GLY A 97 7.90 -8.65 -18.15
C GLY A 97 8.84 -9.06 -17.01
N LYS A 98 9.54 -8.09 -16.43
CA LYS A 98 10.48 -8.33 -15.32
C LYS A 98 9.75 -8.69 -14.03
N MET A 99 8.66 -7.98 -13.72
CA MET A 99 7.78 -8.30 -12.60
C MET A 99 7.30 -9.75 -12.69
N HIS A 100 6.86 -10.17 -13.87
CA HIS A 100 6.43 -11.54 -14.09
C HIS A 100 7.55 -12.56 -13.83
N ALA A 101 8.73 -12.34 -14.44
CA ALA A 101 9.90 -13.20 -14.28
C ALA A 101 10.39 -13.29 -12.82
N ASN A 102 10.24 -12.23 -12.04
CA ASN A 102 10.63 -12.18 -10.63
C ASN A 102 9.53 -12.66 -9.68
N GLY A 103 8.42 -13.23 -10.19
CA GLY A 103 7.33 -13.75 -9.36
C GLY A 103 6.53 -12.67 -8.64
N ILE A 104 6.52 -11.44 -9.16
CA ILE A 104 5.75 -10.31 -8.62
C ILE A 104 4.36 -10.28 -9.26
N ARG A 105 3.32 -10.25 -8.43
CA ARG A 105 1.93 -10.04 -8.84
C ARG A 105 1.62 -8.56 -8.87
N MET A 106 1.21 -8.02 -10.01
CA MET A 106 0.84 -6.62 -10.11
C MET A 106 -0.66 -6.42 -9.97
N ARG A 107 -1.05 -5.36 -9.25
CA ARG A 107 -2.42 -4.84 -9.20
C ARG A 107 -2.44 -3.33 -9.32
N VAL A 108 -3.54 -2.77 -9.83
CA VAL A 108 -3.76 -1.32 -9.86
C VAL A 108 -5.10 -1.00 -9.21
N VAL A 109 -5.11 -0.02 -8.31
CA VAL A 109 -6.33 0.44 -7.61
C VAL A 109 -6.51 1.94 -7.79
N GLY A 110 -7.76 2.38 -7.83
CA GLY A 110 -8.15 3.78 -8.08
C GLY A 110 -9.14 3.91 -9.23
N ASP A 111 -9.49 5.14 -9.58
CA ASP A 111 -10.44 5.41 -10.66
C ASP A 111 -9.75 5.38 -12.03
N LEU A 112 -9.78 4.21 -12.66
CA LEU A 112 -9.21 4.00 -13.98
C LEU A 112 -10.07 4.53 -15.14
N SER A 113 -11.30 4.98 -14.87
CA SER A 113 -12.21 5.48 -15.93
C SER A 113 -11.68 6.75 -16.61
N MET A 114 -10.90 7.54 -15.86
CA MET A 114 -10.23 8.75 -16.32
C MET A 114 -9.05 8.49 -17.26
N PHE A 115 -8.64 7.23 -17.43
CA PHE A 115 -7.51 6.86 -18.29
C PHE A 115 -8.00 6.43 -19.69
N GLU A 116 -7.19 6.75 -20.69
CA GLU A 116 -7.43 6.34 -22.08
C GLU A 116 -7.63 4.81 -22.17
N PRO A 117 -8.49 4.32 -23.08
CA PRO A 117 -8.77 2.89 -23.23
C PRO A 117 -7.51 2.01 -23.33
N ARG A 118 -6.49 2.47 -24.06
CA ARG A 118 -5.20 1.76 -24.21
C ARG A 118 -4.51 1.53 -22.86
N VAL A 119 -4.56 2.50 -21.94
CA VAL A 119 -3.93 2.38 -20.62
C VAL A 119 -4.68 1.35 -19.77
N ARG A 120 -6.01 1.38 -19.80
CA ARG A 120 -6.85 0.38 -19.12
C ARG A 120 -6.56 -1.04 -19.63
N GLU A 121 -6.43 -1.22 -20.93
CA GLU A 121 -6.08 -2.50 -21.53
C GLU A 121 -4.67 -2.98 -21.12
N LEU A 122 -3.69 -2.08 -21.06
CA LEU A 122 -2.34 -2.41 -20.57
C LEU A 122 -2.35 -2.85 -19.12
N VAL A 123 -3.08 -2.15 -18.26
CA VAL A 123 -3.27 -2.53 -16.85
C VAL A 123 -3.90 -3.92 -16.74
N GLN A 124 -4.99 -4.16 -17.47
CA GLN A 124 -5.67 -5.46 -17.44
C GLN A 124 -4.75 -6.61 -17.91
N ARG A 125 -3.97 -6.39 -18.98
CA ARG A 125 -2.98 -7.36 -19.46
C ARG A 125 -1.88 -7.63 -18.43
N ALA A 126 -1.40 -6.58 -17.75
CA ALA A 126 -0.39 -6.70 -16.70
C ALA A 126 -0.89 -7.51 -15.50
N GLU A 127 -2.08 -7.20 -15.00
CA GLU A 127 -2.71 -7.93 -13.89
C GLU A 127 -2.95 -9.40 -14.27
N THR A 128 -3.47 -9.65 -15.48
CA THR A 128 -3.72 -11.01 -15.97
C THR A 128 -2.44 -11.82 -16.08
N LYS A 129 -1.39 -11.25 -16.70
CA LYS A 129 -0.10 -11.90 -16.89
C LYS A 129 0.57 -12.28 -15.56
N THR A 130 0.39 -11.46 -14.54
CA THR A 130 1.04 -11.63 -13.24
C THR A 130 0.13 -12.26 -12.17
N ALA A 131 -1.11 -12.64 -12.51
CA ALA A 131 -2.13 -13.05 -11.54
C ALA A 131 -1.75 -14.25 -10.66
N LYS A 132 -0.94 -15.18 -11.18
CA LYS A 132 -0.52 -16.41 -10.49
C LYS A 132 0.78 -16.25 -9.67
N ASN A 133 1.39 -15.09 -9.72
CA ASN A 133 2.64 -14.82 -9.03
C ASN A 133 2.39 -14.68 -7.51
N GLN A 134 3.36 -15.13 -6.69
CA GLN A 134 3.18 -15.25 -5.24
C GLN A 134 4.31 -14.64 -4.40
N ARG A 135 5.41 -14.20 -5.01
CA ARG A 135 6.58 -13.72 -4.25
C ARG A 135 6.30 -12.39 -3.53
N LEU A 136 5.59 -11.49 -4.20
CA LEU A 136 5.16 -10.18 -3.69
C LEU A 136 3.94 -9.73 -4.51
N THR A 137 2.94 -9.14 -3.86
CA THR A 137 1.89 -8.39 -4.54
C THR A 137 2.24 -6.90 -4.53
N LEU A 138 2.55 -6.35 -5.70
CA LEU A 138 2.75 -4.93 -5.92
C LEU A 138 1.43 -4.27 -6.33
N THR A 139 0.90 -3.41 -5.49
CA THR A 139 -0.28 -2.59 -5.79
C THR A 139 0.14 -1.17 -6.11
N ILE A 140 -0.25 -0.67 -7.28
CA ILE A 140 -0.09 0.73 -7.64
C ILE A 140 -1.41 1.45 -7.43
N ALA A 141 -1.43 2.43 -6.53
CA ALA A 141 -2.58 3.31 -6.32
C ALA A 141 -2.50 4.50 -7.30
N ALA A 142 -3.37 4.49 -8.31
CA ALA A 142 -3.37 5.43 -9.43
C ALA A 142 -4.75 6.08 -9.58
N ASN A 143 -4.81 7.41 -9.53
CA ASN A 143 -6.06 8.16 -9.37
C ASN A 143 -6.88 7.64 -8.18
N TYR A 144 -6.18 7.40 -7.07
CA TYR A 144 -6.75 6.83 -5.86
C TYR A 144 -6.87 7.87 -4.76
N GLY A 145 -7.90 7.74 -3.93
CA GLY A 145 -8.02 8.43 -2.65
C GLY A 145 -8.84 7.58 -1.68
N GLY A 146 -8.53 7.60 -0.40
CA GLY A 146 -9.21 6.79 0.61
C GLY A 146 -10.68 7.19 0.78
N ARG A 147 -11.00 8.48 0.68
CA ARG A 147 -12.41 8.93 0.61
C ARG A 147 -13.13 8.37 -0.61
N TRP A 148 -12.46 8.37 -1.77
CA TRP A 148 -13.02 7.76 -2.97
C TRP A 148 -13.25 6.26 -2.77
N ASP A 149 -12.28 5.54 -2.19
CA ASP A 149 -12.40 4.09 -1.96
C ASP A 149 -13.60 3.75 -1.07
N ILE A 150 -13.79 4.51 0.02
CA ILE A 150 -14.95 4.37 0.92
C ILE A 150 -16.26 4.56 0.17
N LEU A 151 -16.39 5.64 -0.64
CA LEU A 151 -17.60 5.89 -1.40
C LEU A 151 -17.89 4.79 -2.43
N GLN A 152 -16.85 4.28 -3.10
CA GLN A 152 -17.00 3.18 -4.04
C GLN A 152 -17.36 1.86 -3.34
N ALA A 153 -16.84 1.61 -2.14
CA ALA A 153 -17.22 0.46 -1.34
C ALA A 153 -18.69 0.50 -0.92
N ILE A 154 -19.18 1.66 -0.47
CA ILE A 154 -20.60 1.87 -0.15
C ILE A 154 -21.47 1.64 -1.39
N SER A 155 -21.09 2.21 -2.54
CA SER A 155 -21.85 2.04 -3.78
C SER A 155 -21.93 0.57 -4.23
N ARG A 156 -20.83 -0.18 -4.13
CA ARG A 156 -20.80 -1.62 -4.44
C ARG A 156 -21.68 -2.42 -3.48
N LEU A 157 -21.57 -2.16 -2.18
CA LEU A 157 -22.36 -2.83 -1.14
C LEU A 157 -23.87 -2.62 -1.35
N ASN A 158 -24.29 -1.37 -1.64
CA ASN A 158 -25.69 -1.07 -1.90
C ASN A 158 -26.22 -1.76 -3.16
N ALA A 159 -25.39 -1.84 -4.22
CA ALA A 159 -25.76 -2.54 -5.44
C ALA A 159 -25.91 -4.06 -5.22
N GLU A 160 -25.01 -4.67 -4.45
CA GLU A 160 -25.07 -6.09 -4.07
C GLU A 160 -26.34 -6.38 -3.26
N ARG A 161 -26.61 -5.59 -2.22
CA ARG A 161 -27.81 -5.69 -1.38
C ARG A 161 -29.11 -5.55 -2.16
N ALA A 162 -29.18 -4.56 -3.06
CA ALA A 162 -30.35 -4.36 -3.91
C ALA A 162 -30.59 -5.55 -4.86
N ALA A 163 -29.53 -6.23 -5.30
CA ALA A 163 -29.65 -7.40 -6.18
C ALA A 163 -30.21 -8.64 -5.45
N VAL A 164 -29.99 -8.77 -4.14
CA VAL A 164 -30.47 -9.91 -3.32
C VAL A 164 -31.72 -9.58 -2.49
N GLY A 165 -32.15 -8.33 -2.45
CA GLY A 165 -33.34 -7.88 -1.70
C GLY A 165 -33.11 -7.64 -0.21
N GLU A 166 -31.85 -7.55 0.24
CA GLU A 166 -31.47 -7.38 1.65
C GLU A 166 -31.05 -5.91 1.91
N THR A 167 -32.00 -5.01 2.17
CA THR A 167 -31.69 -3.59 2.37
C THR A 167 -31.44 -3.20 3.82
N ASP A 168 -31.91 -3.99 4.78
CA ASP A 168 -32.07 -3.54 6.17
C ASP A 168 -31.05 -4.13 7.14
N GLU A 169 -30.14 -4.99 6.68
CA GLU A 169 -29.13 -5.58 7.55
C GLU A 169 -28.10 -4.53 8.03
N PRO A 170 -27.69 -4.55 9.31
CA PRO A 170 -26.63 -3.68 9.79
C PRO A 170 -25.33 -3.95 9.02
N ILE A 171 -24.57 -2.89 8.75
CA ILE A 171 -23.26 -3.01 8.10
C ILE A 171 -22.20 -3.03 9.20
N ASP A 172 -21.42 -4.10 9.26
CA ASP A 172 -20.24 -4.21 10.11
C ASP A 172 -18.94 -3.98 9.34
N GLU A 173 -17.82 -3.86 10.06
CA GLU A 173 -16.51 -3.62 9.46
C GLU A 173 -16.08 -4.76 8.51
N ALA A 174 -16.46 -6.00 8.82
CA ALA A 174 -16.09 -7.17 8.03
C ALA A 174 -16.82 -7.17 6.67
N THR A 175 -18.10 -6.81 6.66
CA THR A 175 -18.91 -6.67 5.46
C THR A 175 -18.44 -5.49 4.63
N PHE A 176 -18.19 -4.35 5.27
CA PHE A 176 -17.70 -3.16 4.59
C PHE A 176 -16.33 -3.38 3.94
N SER A 177 -15.38 -3.97 4.67
CA SER A 177 -13.98 -4.13 4.20
C SER A 177 -13.84 -5.01 2.95
N ARG A 178 -14.77 -5.96 2.73
CA ARG A 178 -14.81 -6.79 1.51
C ARG A 178 -15.06 -5.98 0.24
N HIS A 179 -15.66 -4.80 0.39
CA HIS A 179 -16.02 -3.93 -0.72
C HIS A 179 -14.96 -2.86 -0.99
N LEU A 180 -13.92 -2.70 -0.17
CA LEU A 180 -12.80 -1.78 -0.43
C LEU A 180 -11.95 -2.27 -1.61
N ALA A 181 -11.31 -1.34 -2.32
CA ALA A 181 -10.50 -1.64 -3.51
C ALA A 181 -9.33 -2.59 -3.22
N MET A 182 -8.93 -2.72 -1.95
CA MET A 182 -7.84 -3.58 -1.49
C MET A 182 -8.28 -4.76 -0.62
N ALA A 183 -9.54 -5.20 -0.71
CA ALA A 183 -10.06 -6.35 0.05
C ALA A 183 -9.25 -7.68 -0.12
N TYR A 184 -8.37 -7.75 -1.13
CA TYR A 184 -7.48 -8.88 -1.40
C TYR A 184 -6.15 -8.86 -0.62
N ALA A 185 -5.88 -7.83 0.18
CA ALA A 185 -4.63 -7.63 0.91
C ALA A 185 -4.91 -7.40 2.41
N PRO A 186 -3.97 -7.75 3.31
CA PRO A 186 -4.06 -7.34 4.71
C PRO A 186 -3.92 -5.82 4.84
N GLU A 187 -4.29 -5.27 5.99
CA GLU A 187 -3.97 -3.86 6.32
C GLU A 187 -2.45 -3.65 6.36
N PRO A 188 -1.94 -2.46 6.00
CA PRO A 188 -0.51 -2.17 6.11
C PRO A 188 -0.01 -2.30 7.56
N ASP A 189 1.11 -2.97 7.75
CA ASP A 189 1.83 -2.96 9.02
C ASP A 189 2.66 -1.69 9.17
N LEU A 190 3.26 -1.25 8.07
CA LEU A 190 4.16 -0.10 8.01
C LEU A 190 3.77 0.83 6.85
N PHE A 191 3.52 2.08 7.20
CA PHE A 191 3.39 3.19 6.27
C PHE A 191 4.70 3.98 6.23
N ILE A 192 5.17 4.30 5.04
CA ILE A 192 6.37 5.11 4.80
C ILE A 192 5.98 6.33 3.97
N ARG A 193 6.44 7.50 4.38
CA ARG A 193 6.39 8.70 3.53
C ARG A 193 7.73 9.40 3.47
N THR A 194 8.19 9.62 2.25
CA THR A 194 9.41 10.36 1.93
C THR A 194 9.15 11.86 1.79
N GLY A 195 10.23 12.65 1.74
CA GLY A 195 10.21 14.08 1.42
C GLY A 195 9.80 15.01 2.56
N GLY A 196 9.93 14.56 3.81
CA GLY A 196 9.82 15.39 5.03
C GLY A 196 8.40 15.76 5.47
N GLU A 197 7.38 15.39 4.70
CA GLU A 197 5.99 15.73 5.02
C GLU A 197 5.37 14.72 5.99
N GLN A 198 4.76 15.19 7.09
CA GLN A 198 4.15 14.35 8.11
C GLN A 198 2.62 14.32 8.01
N ARG A 199 2.11 13.68 6.96
CA ARG A 199 0.66 13.44 6.75
C ARG A 199 0.42 12.25 5.85
N ILE A 200 -0.78 11.67 5.86
CA ILE A 200 -1.14 10.54 4.99
C ILE A 200 -1.78 10.96 3.66
N SER A 201 -2.18 12.23 3.51
CA SER A 201 -2.66 12.81 2.24
C SER A 201 -3.75 11.99 1.52
N ASN A 202 -4.82 11.63 2.23
CA ASN A 202 -5.94 10.85 1.67
C ASN A 202 -5.52 9.45 1.16
N PHE A 203 -4.38 8.91 1.58
CA PHE A 203 -3.94 7.56 1.24
C PHE A 203 -4.44 6.56 2.28
N LEU A 204 -5.04 5.45 1.83
CA LEU A 204 -5.46 4.30 2.64
C LEU A 204 -6.17 4.64 3.98
N LEU A 205 -7.11 5.58 3.95
CA LEU A 205 -7.72 6.14 5.18
C LEU A 205 -8.30 5.08 6.13
N TRP A 206 -8.98 4.07 5.58
CA TRP A 206 -9.55 2.98 6.36
C TRP A 206 -8.45 2.03 6.86
N GLN A 207 -7.58 1.62 5.93
CA GLN A 207 -6.60 0.57 6.16
C GLN A 207 -5.46 1.01 7.10
N LEU A 208 -5.21 2.32 7.27
CA LEU A 208 -4.13 2.83 8.12
C LEU A 208 -4.47 2.96 9.61
N ALA A 209 -5.65 2.51 10.06
CA ALA A 209 -6.17 2.78 11.40
C ALA A 209 -5.21 2.40 12.55
N TYR A 210 -4.47 1.29 12.41
CA TYR A 210 -3.46 0.82 13.38
C TYR A 210 -2.09 0.57 12.74
N THR A 211 -1.81 1.20 11.60
CA THR A 211 -0.54 1.08 10.90
C THR A 211 0.54 1.92 11.59
N GLU A 212 1.75 1.38 11.70
CA GLU A 212 2.90 2.17 12.16
C GLU A 212 3.32 3.18 11.10
N LEU A 213 3.49 4.45 11.49
CA LEU A 213 3.80 5.54 10.58
C LEU A 213 5.29 5.92 10.67
N TYR A 214 6.00 5.81 9.55
CA TYR A 214 7.38 6.23 9.40
C TYR A 214 7.47 7.39 8.39
N PHE A 215 8.03 8.51 8.83
CA PHE A 215 8.26 9.70 8.01
C PHE A 215 9.76 9.95 7.91
N THR A 216 10.24 10.27 6.71
CA THR A 216 11.66 10.56 6.47
C THR A 216 11.86 11.79 5.59
N ASP A 217 12.93 12.52 5.85
CA ASP A 217 13.34 13.70 5.09
C ASP A 217 13.98 13.33 3.74
N LEU A 218 14.39 12.07 3.56
CA LEU A 218 14.89 11.58 2.28
C LEU A 218 13.84 11.80 1.18
N PHE A 219 14.25 12.36 0.04
CA PHE A 219 13.38 12.40 -1.13
C PHE A 219 13.27 11.01 -1.75
N TRP A 220 12.13 10.70 -2.38
CA TRP A 220 11.90 9.39 -2.99
C TRP A 220 13.04 8.89 -3.91
N PRO A 221 13.65 9.72 -4.79
CA PRO A 221 14.76 9.25 -5.61
C PRO A 221 16.04 8.89 -4.84
N ASP A 222 16.18 9.32 -3.58
CA ASP A 222 17.30 8.99 -2.68
C ASP A 222 16.90 7.89 -1.66
N PHE A 223 15.68 7.33 -1.73
CA PHE A 223 15.21 6.28 -0.83
C PHE A 223 15.58 4.89 -1.37
N ASP A 224 16.68 4.33 -0.87
CA ASP A 224 17.29 3.07 -1.30
C ASP A 224 16.96 1.88 -0.38
N ALA A 225 17.57 0.72 -0.65
CA ALA A 225 17.38 -0.47 0.18
C ALA A 225 17.80 -0.30 1.65
N ALA A 226 18.80 0.55 1.95
CA ALA A 226 19.26 0.80 3.32
C ALA A 226 18.30 1.75 4.07
N ALA A 227 17.72 2.71 3.35
CA ALA A 227 16.64 3.54 3.88
C ALA A 227 15.40 2.70 4.21
N LEU A 228 15.07 1.70 3.38
CA LEU A 228 14.01 0.73 3.68
C LEU A 228 14.33 -0.07 4.95
N ASP A 229 15.58 -0.53 5.13
CA ASP A 229 15.99 -1.22 6.36
C ASP A 229 15.82 -0.35 7.59
N THR A 230 16.14 0.94 7.48
CA THR A 230 15.96 1.90 8.57
C THR A 230 14.48 2.05 8.93
N ALA A 231 13.59 2.11 7.94
CA ALA A 231 12.15 2.16 8.16
C ALA A 231 11.62 0.87 8.82
N ILE A 232 12.10 -0.31 8.38
CA ILE A 232 11.73 -1.61 8.97
C ILE A 232 12.26 -1.73 10.40
N ALA A 233 13.49 -1.29 10.67
CA ALA A 233 14.04 -1.26 12.03
C ALA A 233 13.20 -0.37 12.95
N SER A 234 12.75 0.79 12.46
CA SER A 234 11.82 1.65 13.21
C SER A 234 10.47 1.00 13.47
N TYR A 235 9.99 0.10 12.61
CA TYR A 235 8.78 -0.69 12.83
C TYR A 235 8.99 -1.77 13.89
N GLN A 236 10.14 -2.45 13.85
CA GLN A 236 10.49 -3.53 14.79
C GLN A 236 10.58 -3.05 16.25
N THR A 237 10.90 -1.78 16.49
CA THR A 237 10.96 -1.20 17.84
C THR A 237 9.61 -0.74 18.37
N ARG A 238 8.51 -0.85 17.60
CA ARG A 238 7.19 -0.35 18.00
C ARG A 238 6.46 -1.38 18.84
N GLU A 239 5.94 -0.92 19.98
CA GLU A 239 5.01 -1.71 20.78
C GLU A 239 3.59 -1.55 20.25
N ARG A 240 3.13 -2.52 19.46
CA ARG A 240 1.80 -2.49 18.82
C ARG A 240 0.73 -2.98 19.78
N ARG A 241 -0.01 -2.04 20.38
CA ARG A 241 -0.95 -2.33 21.48
C ARG A 241 -2.37 -2.67 21.03
N PHE A 242 -2.85 -2.12 19.92
CA PHE A 242 -4.24 -2.31 19.43
C PHE A 242 -5.31 -2.12 20.52
N GLY A 243 -5.20 -1.02 21.29
CA GLY A 243 -6.10 -0.71 22.40
C GLY A 243 -5.77 -1.38 23.74
N ARG A 244 -4.76 -2.25 23.82
CA ARG A 244 -4.28 -2.87 25.07
C ARG A 244 -3.30 -1.98 25.84
N THR A 245 -3.07 -2.28 27.12
CA THR A 245 -1.95 -1.70 27.90
C THR A 245 -0.65 -2.45 27.64
N SER A 246 0.51 -1.84 27.93
CA SER A 246 1.82 -2.51 27.78
C SER A 246 1.91 -3.80 28.59
N ALA A 247 1.41 -3.80 29.82
CA ALA A 247 1.38 -5.00 30.67
C ALA A 247 0.63 -6.17 30.01
N GLN A 248 -0.47 -5.89 29.30
CA GLN A 248 -1.24 -6.92 28.57
C GLN A 248 -0.52 -7.44 27.31
N VAL A 249 0.44 -6.68 26.77
CA VAL A 249 1.28 -7.11 25.64
C VAL A 249 2.40 -8.01 26.16
N ASP A 250 3.05 -7.63 27.25
CA ASP A 250 4.14 -8.38 27.89
C ASP A 250 3.70 -9.75 28.43
N GLU A 251 2.50 -9.86 29.02
CA GLU A 251 1.94 -11.13 29.49
C GLU A 251 1.75 -12.19 28.38
N LYS A 252 1.57 -11.76 27.13
CA LYS A 252 1.52 -12.67 25.97
C LYS A 252 2.89 -13.05 25.41
N ALA A 253 3.92 -12.25 25.69
CA ALA A 253 5.30 -12.52 25.27
C ALA A 253 5.99 -13.54 26.20
N LEU A 254 5.50 -13.69 27.43
CA LEU A 254 5.96 -14.72 28.35
C LEU A 254 5.39 -16.10 27.92
N PRO A 255 6.24 -17.14 27.75
CA PRO A 255 5.72 -18.48 27.56
C PRO A 255 4.88 -18.84 28.79
N ARG A 256 3.63 -19.27 28.58
CA ARG A 256 2.84 -19.88 29.64
C ARG A 256 3.62 -21.07 30.16
N ASN A 257 4.26 -20.91 31.31
CA ASN A 257 4.89 -22.02 32.00
C ASN A 257 3.84 -23.12 32.20
N ALA A 258 4.14 -24.31 31.72
CA ALA A 258 3.42 -25.53 32.06
C ALA A 258 3.66 -25.82 33.55
N ALA A 259 2.95 -25.12 34.41
CA ALA A 259 2.96 -25.30 35.85
C ALA A 259 1.55 -25.08 36.41
N ASP A 260 0.56 -25.72 35.79
CA ASP A 260 -0.80 -25.90 36.34
C ASP A 260 -1.28 -27.33 36.01
N THR A 261 -0.41 -28.31 36.25
CA THR A 261 -0.80 -29.73 36.24
C THR A 261 -0.10 -30.47 37.38
N LEU A 262 -0.23 -29.97 38.61
CA LEU A 262 0.06 -30.75 39.80
C LEU A 262 -0.68 -30.16 41.02
N SER A 263 -1.90 -30.64 41.26
CA SER A 263 -2.38 -30.87 42.63
C SER A 263 -3.64 -31.75 42.58
N TYR A 264 -3.58 -32.79 43.39
CA TYR A 264 -4.55 -33.86 43.64
C TYR A 264 -5.93 -33.37 44.03
#